data_AF-A0A7W2TKZ0-F1
#
_entry.id   AF-A0A7W2TKZ0-F1
#
_cell.length_a   1.000
_cell.length_b   1.000
_cell.length_c   1.000
_cell.angle_alpha   90.00
_cell.angle_beta   90.00
_cell.angle_gamma   90.00
#
_symmetry.space_group_name_H-M   'P 1'
#
loop_
_entity.id
_entity.type
_entity.pdbx_description
1 polymer ?
#
loop_
_entity_poly.entity_id
_entity_poly.type
_entity_poly.pdbx_seq_one_letter_code
_entity_poly.pdbx_strand_id
1 'polypeptide(L)' 'TLTISVTPVSDLSDDNETVTVAEDTTATGNVLDNAETADGPLTVTSFTVGGNTYSAGDTVTLTEGELTLNTDGS' A
#
# COMPACT_ATOMS: atom_id res chain seq x y z
N THR A 1 -44.87 -1.93 0.76
CA THR A 1 -43.79 -1.11 1.36
C THR A 1 -42.85 -0.69 0.24
N LEU A 2 -42.22 0.48 0.34
CA LEU A 2 -41.18 0.91 -0.60
C LEU A 2 -39.82 0.47 -0.05
N THR A 3 -39.05 -0.23 -0.86
CA THR A 3 -37.66 -0.59 -0.55
C THR A 3 -36.74 0.26 -1.41
N ILE A 4 -35.85 1.03 -0.78
CA ILE A 4 -34.75 1.71 -1.46
C ILE A 4 -33.46 0.97 -1.11
N SER A 5 -32.72 0.57 -2.15
CA SER A 5 -31.40 -0.03 -2.02
C SER A 5 -30.37 0.97 -2.47
N VAL A 6 -29.33 1.16 -1.65
CA VAL A 6 -28.15 1.96 -1.99
C VAL A 6 -26.96 1.02 -1.96
N THR A 7 -26.20 0.99 -3.05
CA THR A 7 -24.93 0.27 -3.11
C THR A 7 -23.81 1.30 -2.94
N PRO A 8 -22.98 1.20 -1.89
CA PRO A 8 -21.85 2.09 -1.75
C PRO A 8 -20.84 1.84 -2.88
N VAL A 9 -20.23 2.91 -3.35
CA VAL A 9 -19.12 2.87 -4.30
C VAL A 9 -17.88 3.29 -3.53
N SER A 10 -16.77 2.57 -3.73
CA SER A 10 -15.48 2.95 -3.16
C SER A 10 -15.11 4.35 -3.59
N ASP A 11 -14.70 5.18 -2.64
CA ASP A 11 -14.18 6.52 -2.88
C ASP A 11 -12.64 6.57 -2.78
N LEU A 12 -11.99 5.44 -2.52
CA LEU A 12 -10.53 5.30 -2.53
C LEU A 12 -9.96 5.65 -3.90
N SER A 13 -9.05 6.62 -3.92
CA SER A 13 -8.13 6.85 -5.03
C SER A 13 -6.69 6.64 -4.57
N ASP A 14 -5.90 6.08 -5.47
CA ASP A 14 -4.51 5.72 -5.25
C ASP A 14 -3.77 5.96 -6.58
N ASP A 15 -2.76 6.83 -6.55
CA ASP A 15 -1.94 7.14 -7.71
C ASP A 15 -0.76 6.16 -7.79
N ASN A 16 0.17 6.34 -8.75
CA ASN A 16 1.39 5.52 -8.77
C ASN A 16 2.56 6.28 -8.13
N GLU A 17 3.43 5.55 -7.42
CA GLU A 17 4.66 6.10 -6.85
C GLU A 17 5.87 5.57 -7.61
N THR A 18 6.89 6.41 -7.71
CA THR A 18 8.21 5.96 -8.17
C THR A 18 9.27 6.75 -7.44
N VAL A 19 10.14 6.04 -6.72
CA VAL A 19 11.30 6.62 -6.04
C VAL A 19 12.55 6.10 -6.72
N THR A 20 13.44 7.02 -7.13
CA THR A 20 14.76 6.68 -7.68
C THR A 20 15.81 7.38 -6.86
N VAL A 21 16.74 6.59 -6.33
CA VAL A 21 17.91 7.06 -5.57
C VAL A 21 19.17 6.49 -6.19
N ALA A 22 20.30 7.12 -5.93
CA ALA A 22 21.59 6.52 -6.25
C ALA A 22 21.79 5.26 -5.39
N GLU A 23 22.62 4.34 -5.88
CA GLU A 23 23.10 3.23 -5.06
C GLU A 23 23.73 3.74 -3.75
N ASP A 24 23.72 2.88 -2.74
CA ASP A 24 24.24 3.17 -1.39
C ASP A 24 23.60 4.38 -0.70
N THR A 25 22.40 4.79 -1.16
CA THR A 25 21.61 5.86 -0.57
C THR A 25 20.33 5.30 0.01
N THR A 26 19.98 5.70 1.23
CA THR A 26 18.68 5.37 1.82
C THR A 26 17.56 6.08 1.06
N ALA A 27 16.63 5.30 0.50
CA ALA A 27 15.36 5.83 0.00
C ALA A 27 14.40 6.10 1.17
N THR A 28 13.61 7.17 1.07
CA THR A 28 12.60 7.54 2.06
C THR A 28 11.29 7.86 1.37
N GLY A 29 10.16 7.57 2.00
CA GLY A 29 8.81 7.84 1.52
C GLY A 29 7.81 6.94 2.24
N ASN A 30 6.53 7.07 1.88
CA ASN A 30 5.47 6.17 2.33
C ASN A 30 4.55 5.83 1.14
N VAL A 31 4.17 4.57 0.98
CA VAL A 31 3.35 4.13 -0.16
C VAL A 31 1.90 4.63 -0.09
N LEU A 32 1.47 5.19 1.05
CA LEU A 32 0.14 5.76 1.22
C LEU A 32 0.11 7.28 1.03
N ASP A 33 1.24 7.94 0.74
CA ASP A 33 1.33 9.41 0.70
C ASP A 33 0.47 10.06 -0.40
N ASN A 34 0.10 9.31 -1.43
CA ASN A 34 -0.70 9.75 -2.57
C ASN A 34 -2.05 9.01 -2.68
N ALA A 35 -2.43 8.28 -1.65
CA ALA A 35 -3.74 7.66 -1.54
C ALA A 35 -4.68 8.54 -0.70
N GLU A 36 -5.96 8.59 -1.07
CA GLU A 36 -6.97 9.38 -0.36
C GLU A 36 -8.35 8.70 -0.35
N THR A 37 -9.12 8.97 0.71
CA THR A 37 -10.51 8.52 0.90
C THR A 37 -11.19 9.45 1.93
N ALA A 38 -12.51 9.62 1.84
CA ALA A 38 -13.27 10.33 2.86
C ALA A 38 -13.64 9.42 4.06
N ASP A 39 -13.43 8.11 3.94
CA ASP A 39 -13.93 7.11 4.90
C ASP A 39 -13.02 6.90 6.12
N GLY A 40 -11.80 7.48 6.14
CA GLY A 40 -10.92 7.46 7.31
C GLY A 40 -9.45 7.19 7.01
N PRO A 41 -8.68 6.67 7.98
CA PRO A 41 -7.26 6.41 7.78
C PRO A 41 -7.04 5.22 6.83
N LEU A 42 -5.99 5.32 6.02
CA LEU A 42 -5.56 4.29 5.09
C LEU A 42 -4.61 3.31 5.75
N THR A 43 -4.68 2.05 5.31
CA THR A 43 -3.80 0.98 5.79
C THR A 43 -3.46 0.01 4.67
N VAL A 44 -2.22 -0.45 4.62
CA VAL A 44 -1.81 -1.57 3.76
C VAL A 44 -2.27 -2.87 4.42
N THR A 45 -2.91 -3.75 3.65
CA THR A 45 -3.38 -5.06 4.14
C THR A 45 -2.49 -6.20 3.64
N SER A 46 -2.05 -6.13 2.38
CA SER A 46 -1.17 -7.12 1.76
C SER A 46 -0.39 -6.49 0.62
N PHE A 47 0.72 -7.11 0.24
CA PHE A 47 1.55 -6.70 -0.89
C PHE A 47 2.10 -7.91 -1.64
N THR A 48 2.54 -7.69 -2.88
CA THR A 48 3.08 -8.78 -3.72
C THR A 48 4.52 -8.54 -4.12
N VAL A 49 5.35 -9.57 -4.00
CA VAL A 49 6.75 -9.56 -4.45
C VAL A 49 7.02 -10.79 -5.29
N GLY A 50 7.46 -10.60 -6.53
CA GLY A 50 7.74 -11.71 -7.45
C GLY A 50 6.55 -12.64 -7.71
N GLY A 51 5.32 -12.13 -7.59
CA GLY A 51 4.08 -12.90 -7.77
C GLY A 51 3.57 -13.64 -6.52
N ASN A 52 4.25 -13.56 -5.37
CA ASN A 52 3.77 -14.09 -4.09
C ASN A 52 3.12 -12.97 -3.25
N THR A 53 2.05 -13.28 -2.53
CA THR A 53 1.36 -12.34 -1.63
C THR A 53 1.83 -12.51 -0.19
N TYR A 54 2.07 -11.38 0.47
CA TYR A 54 2.48 -11.26 1.87
C TYR A 54 1.53 -10.33 2.62
N SER A 55 1.41 -10.52 3.93
CA SER A 55 0.63 -9.61 4.78
C SER A 55 1.49 -8.39 5.10
N ALA A 56 0.86 -7.22 5.30
CA ALA A 56 1.60 -6.06 5.79
C ALA A 56 2.28 -6.38 7.14
N GLY A 57 3.54 -5.96 7.29
CA GLY A 57 4.43 -6.28 8.41
C GLY A 57 5.28 -7.53 8.22
N ASP A 58 5.02 -8.37 7.20
CA ASP A 58 5.89 -9.48 6.85
C ASP A 58 7.21 -8.97 6.24
N THR A 59 8.31 -9.65 6.55
CA THR A 59 9.61 -9.42 5.90
C THR A 59 9.84 -10.45 4.80
N VAL A 60 10.08 -9.97 3.57
CA VAL A 60 10.41 -10.76 2.39
C VAL A 60 11.93 -10.79 2.21
N THR A 61 12.53 -11.98 2.26
CA THR A 61 13.94 -12.18 1.94
C THR A 61 14.13 -12.38 0.44
N LEU A 62 14.95 -11.52 -0.18
CA LEU A 62 15.33 -11.52 -1.58
C LEU A 62 16.84 -11.79 -1.70
N THR A 63 17.32 -12.01 -2.93
CA THR A 63 18.77 -12.15 -3.16
C THR A 63 19.49 -10.83 -2.89
N GLU A 64 18.80 -9.72 -3.12
CA GLU A 64 19.26 -8.35 -3.02
C GLU A 64 19.13 -7.76 -1.59
N GLY A 65 18.43 -8.44 -0.67
CA GLY A 65 18.24 -7.97 0.70
C GLY A 65 16.90 -8.38 1.30
N GLU A 66 16.43 -7.59 2.27
CA GLU A 66 15.13 -7.79 2.92
C GLU A 66 14.20 -6.61 2.60
N LEU A 67 12.93 -6.90 2.34
CA LEU A 67 11.87 -5.92 2.16
C LEU A 67 10.79 -6.12 3.23
N THR A 68 10.43 -5.08 3.95
CA THR A 68 9.26 -5.06 4.84
C THR A 68 8.38 -3.90 4.41
N LEU A 69 7.07 -4.12 4.36
CA LEU A 69 6.08 -3.05 4.17
C LEU A 69 5.06 -3.14 5.30
N ASN A 70 5.02 -2.12 6.15
CA ASN A 70 4.16 -2.05 7.32
C ASN A 70 2.73 -1.64 6.95
N THR A 71 1.82 -1.83 7.92
CA THR A 71 0.40 -1.46 7.76
C THR A 71 0.18 0.03 7.55
N ASP A 72 1.10 0.88 8.00
CA ASP A 72 1.06 2.34 7.84
C ASP A 72 1.73 2.82 6.55
N GLY A 73 2.16 1.91 5.68
CA GLY A 73 2.79 2.20 4.40
C GLY A 73 4.29 2.48 4.43
N SER A 74 4.95 2.30 5.58
CA SER A 74 6.41 2.41 5.73
C SER A 74 7.18 1.14 5.42
#